data_AF-A0A536T3T3-F1
#
_entry.id   AF-A0A536T3T3-F1
#
_cell.length_a   1.000
_cell.length_b   1.000
_cell.length_c   1.000
_cell.angle_alpha   90.00
_cell.angle_beta   90.00
_cell.angle_gamma   90.00
#
_symmetry.space_group_name_H-M   'P 1'
#
loop_
_entity.id
_entity.type
_entity.pdbx_description
1 polymer ?
#
loop_
_entity_poly.entity_id
_entity_poly.type
_entity_poly.pdbx_seq_one_letter_code
_entity_poly.pdbx_strand_id
1 'polypeptide(L)'
;SDLESGLAGFDDKSFDSVILSQTLQAMRHTEEIVLEMLRVGREAIVTFPNFGHWSHRLQVLRGRMPVSKSLPYQWYDTPNIHLCTVADFDAFCAAHAFRVLERVVLHETRKVTVLPNLLGSLAIYRFQRG
;
A
#
# COMPACT_ATOMS: atom_id res chain seq x y z
N SER A 1 -12.07 -6.05 13.13
CA SER A 1 -11.29 -6.98 13.96
C SER A 1 -9.84 -6.63 13.78
N ASP A 2 -9.22 -6.17 14.86
CA ASP A 2 -7.99 -5.40 14.86
C ASP A 2 -6.76 -6.26 14.55
N LEU A 3 -6.11 -5.99 13.40
CA LEU A 3 -4.82 -6.62 13.08
C LEU A 3 -3.78 -6.29 14.16
N GLU A 4 -3.86 -5.09 14.75
CA GLU A 4 -3.05 -4.66 15.89
C GLU A 4 -3.15 -5.66 17.06
N SER A 5 -4.37 -6.06 17.43
CA SER A 5 -4.60 -7.03 18.51
C SER A 5 -4.12 -8.45 18.17
N GLY A 6 -4.10 -8.81 16.88
CA GLY A 6 -3.61 -10.10 16.40
C GLY A 6 -2.08 -10.19 16.40
N LEU A 7 -1.37 -9.08 16.12
CA LEU A 7 0.09 -9.03 16.08
C LEU A 7 0.73 -8.81 17.47
N ALA A 8 -0.01 -8.21 18.41
CA ALA A 8 0.45 -7.99 19.78
C ALA A 8 0.77 -9.30 20.55
N GLY A 9 0.22 -10.44 20.13
CA GLY A 9 0.45 -11.75 20.76
C GLY A 9 1.73 -12.47 20.30
N PHE A 10 2.47 -11.93 19.34
CA PHE A 10 3.68 -12.56 18.79
C PHE A 10 4.96 -11.86 19.24
N ASP A 11 5.97 -12.67 19.58
CA ASP A 11 7.31 -12.21 19.90
C ASP A 11 8.00 -11.58 18.68
N ASP A 12 8.98 -10.72 18.93
CA ASP A 12 9.79 -10.07 17.91
C ASP A 12 10.47 -11.11 16.99
N LYS A 13 10.44 -10.87 15.66
CA LYS A 13 11.05 -11.73 14.63
C LYS A 13 10.56 -13.19 14.62
N SER A 14 9.33 -13.43 15.06
CA SER A 14 8.69 -14.74 14.98
C SER A 14 8.50 -15.26 13.54
N PHE A 15 8.49 -14.35 12.55
CA PHE A 15 8.24 -14.70 11.15
C PHE A 15 9.34 -14.19 10.21
N ASP A 16 9.62 -14.96 9.15
CA ASP A 16 10.57 -14.55 8.10
C ASP A 16 9.97 -13.49 7.16
N SER A 17 8.67 -13.55 6.86
CA SER A 17 7.99 -12.59 6.00
C SER A 17 6.53 -12.40 6.39
N VAL A 18 6.07 -11.14 6.44
CA VAL A 18 4.69 -10.78 6.78
C VAL A 18 4.05 -10.12 5.57
N ILE A 19 2.90 -10.63 5.12
CA ILE A 19 2.24 -10.16 3.90
C ILE A 19 0.93 -9.47 4.25
N LEU A 20 0.79 -8.21 3.82
CA LEU A 20 -0.44 -7.44 3.88
C LEU A 20 -0.98 -7.23 2.47
N SER A 21 -1.97 -8.04 2.09
CA SER A 21 -2.59 -8.00 0.76
C SER A 21 -3.94 -7.28 0.81
N GLN A 22 -4.08 -6.18 0.07
CA GLN A 22 -5.34 -5.46 -0.21
C GLN A 22 -6.10 -4.87 0.99
N THR A 23 -5.51 -4.77 2.18
CA THR A 23 -6.20 -4.27 3.38
C THR A 23 -5.66 -2.96 3.94
N LEU A 24 -4.54 -2.47 3.43
CA LEU A 24 -3.89 -1.25 3.92
C LEU A 24 -4.80 -0.01 3.74
N GLN A 25 -5.68 -0.03 2.75
CA GLN A 25 -6.66 1.04 2.51
C GLN A 25 -7.78 1.11 3.55
N ALA A 26 -8.03 0.05 4.31
CA ALA A 26 -9.09 0.03 5.33
C ALA A 26 -8.54 0.30 6.73
N MET A 27 -7.22 0.52 6.85
CA MET A 27 -6.52 0.59 8.12
C MET A 27 -6.30 2.05 8.55
N ARG A 28 -6.87 2.40 9.70
CA ARG A 28 -6.81 3.75 10.29
C ARG A 28 -5.40 4.17 10.72
N HIS A 29 -4.51 3.21 10.98
CA HIS A 29 -3.12 3.44 11.41
C HIS A 29 -2.14 2.64 10.54
N THR A 30 -2.01 3.02 9.27
CA THR A 30 -1.10 2.35 8.31
C THR A 30 0.34 2.28 8.83
N GLU A 31 0.82 3.36 9.44
CA GLU A 31 2.19 3.44 9.97
C GLU A 31 2.43 2.44 11.10
N GLU A 32 1.54 2.41 12.10
CA GLU A 32 1.65 1.52 13.26
C GLU A 32 1.63 0.05 12.83
N ILE A 33 0.76 -0.30 11.88
CA ILE A 33 0.67 -1.67 11.36
C ILE A 33 1.93 -2.06 10.61
N VAL A 34 2.50 -1.16 9.80
CA VAL A 34 3.75 -1.43 9.10
C VAL A 34 4.91 -1.63 10.10
N LEU A 35 4.95 -0.84 11.16
CA LEU A 35 5.94 -0.98 12.23
C LEU A 35 5.77 -2.31 12.98
N GLU A 36 4.55 -2.70 13.32
CA GLU A 36 4.26 -3.99 13.96
C GLU A 36 4.60 -5.17 13.05
N MET A 37 4.30 -5.09 11.74
CA MET A 37 4.70 -6.10 10.77
C MET A 37 6.23 -6.29 10.74
N LEU A 38 7.00 -5.21 10.81
CA LEU A 38 8.47 -5.24 10.87
C LEU A 38 9.00 -5.60 12.27
N ARG A 39 8.18 -5.52 13.32
CA ARG A 39 8.52 -6.01 14.67
C ARG A 39 8.43 -7.53 14.71
N VAL A 40 7.32 -8.09 14.25
CA VAL A 40 7.07 -9.55 14.24
C VAL A 40 7.78 -10.27 13.09
N GLY A 41 8.09 -9.56 12.00
CA GLY A 41 8.64 -10.11 10.76
C GLY A 41 10.00 -9.53 10.38
N ARG A 42 10.86 -10.32 9.73
CA ARG A 42 12.11 -9.80 9.14
C ARG A 42 11.85 -8.94 7.90
N GLU A 43 10.96 -9.40 7.02
CA GLU A 43 10.53 -8.68 5.83
C GLU A 43 9.01 -8.41 5.87
N ALA A 44 8.59 -7.24 5.41
CA ALA A 44 7.20 -6.88 5.21
C ALA A 44 6.90 -6.75 3.71
N ILE A 45 5.80 -7.36 3.28
CA ILE A 45 5.27 -7.25 1.92
C ILE A 45 3.91 -6.57 2.00
N VAL A 46 3.77 -5.46 1.29
CA VAL A 46 2.57 -4.63 1.30
C VAL A 46 2.06 -4.45 -0.13
N THR A 47 0.74 -4.60 -0.30
CA THR A 47 0.07 -4.39 -1.59
C THR A 47 -1.03 -3.35 -1.47
N PHE A 48 -0.98 -2.30 -2.28
CA PHE A 48 -1.99 -1.24 -2.34
C PHE A 48 -2.28 -0.81 -3.78
N PRO A 49 -3.50 -0.36 -4.10
CA PRO A 49 -3.78 0.21 -5.42
C PRO A 49 -3.10 1.57 -5.55
N ASN A 50 -2.46 1.80 -6.69
CA ASN A 50 -1.74 3.03 -6.96
C ASN A 50 -2.70 4.12 -7.42
N PHE A 51 -2.97 5.10 -6.55
CA PHE A 51 -3.87 6.20 -6.88
C PHE A 51 -3.28 7.21 -7.86
N GLY A 52 -1.97 7.16 -8.12
CA GLY A 52 -1.30 8.01 -9.10
C GLY A 52 -1.69 7.73 -10.55
N HIS A 53 -2.41 6.63 -10.79
CA HIS A 53 -2.79 6.15 -12.12
C HIS A 53 -3.56 7.21 -12.92
N TRP A 54 -3.28 7.30 -14.21
CA TRP A 54 -3.79 8.35 -15.10
C TRP A 54 -5.32 8.46 -15.11
N SER A 55 -6.03 7.34 -14.93
CA SER A 55 -7.49 7.31 -14.90
C SER A 55 -8.07 8.09 -13.72
N HIS A 56 -7.38 8.09 -12.56
CA HIS A 56 -7.77 8.87 -11.39
C HIS A 56 -7.51 10.36 -11.62
N ARG A 57 -6.33 10.72 -12.18
CA ARG A 57 -5.99 12.10 -12.51
C ARG A 57 -6.96 12.72 -13.50
N LEU A 58 -7.36 11.97 -14.54
CA LEU A 58 -8.30 12.46 -15.56
C LEU A 58 -9.70 12.67 -14.98
N GLN A 59 -10.14 11.83 -14.05
CA GLN A 59 -11.45 11.96 -13.39
C GLN A 59 -11.48 13.14 -12.40
N VAL A 60 -10.41 13.34 -11.63
CA VAL A 60 -10.26 14.52 -10.76
C VAL A 60 -10.24 15.81 -11.59
N LEU A 61 -9.51 15.81 -12.71
CA LEU A 61 -9.48 16.96 -13.63
C LEU A 61 -10.84 17.24 -14.29
N ARG A 62 -11.71 16.21 -14.39
CA ARG A 62 -13.12 16.32 -14.80
C ARG A 62 -14.06 16.72 -13.66
N GLY A 63 -13.54 17.02 -12.47
CA GLY A 63 -14.32 17.46 -11.30
C GLY A 63 -15.14 16.36 -10.64
N ARG A 64 -14.81 15.08 -10.87
CA ARG A 64 -15.52 13.93 -10.27
C ARG A 64 -14.57 13.06 -9.46
N MET A 65 -15.07 12.54 -8.35
CA MET A 65 -14.33 11.57 -7.54
C MET A 65 -14.05 10.32 -8.38
N PRO A 66 -12.79 9.83 -8.43
CA PRO A 66 -12.43 8.84 -9.41
C PRO A 66 -12.92 7.44 -8.98
N VAL A 67 -13.85 6.89 -9.76
CA VAL A 67 -14.37 5.52 -9.59
C VAL A 67 -13.62 4.61 -10.56
N SER A 68 -13.09 3.49 -10.09
CA SER A 68 -12.33 2.55 -10.93
C SER A 68 -12.55 1.10 -10.49
N LYS A 69 -12.14 0.11 -11.30
CA LYS A 69 -12.20 -1.31 -10.89
C LYS A 69 -11.39 -1.60 -9.61
N SER A 70 -10.31 -0.86 -9.38
CA SER A 70 -9.48 -0.93 -8.16
C SER A 70 -10.00 -0.07 -7.00
N LEU A 71 -11.00 0.79 -7.25
CA LEU A 71 -11.66 1.62 -6.24
C LEU A 71 -13.16 1.70 -6.59
N PRO A 72 -13.93 0.62 -6.34
CA PRO A 72 -15.34 0.54 -6.73
C PRO A 72 -16.27 1.36 -5.83
N TYR A 73 -15.72 2.01 -4.80
CA TYR A 73 -16.47 2.76 -3.81
C TYR A 73 -16.89 4.14 -4.32
N GLN A 74 -18.16 4.49 -4.09
CA GLN A 74 -18.67 5.83 -4.34
C GLN A 74 -18.25 6.79 -3.22
N TRP A 75 -18.21 8.10 -3.51
CA TRP A 75 -17.71 9.15 -2.62
C TRP A 75 -18.35 9.19 -1.23
N TYR A 76 -19.59 8.68 -1.10
CA TYR A 76 -20.35 8.64 0.15
C TYR A 76 -20.19 7.32 0.93
N ASP A 77 -19.58 6.30 0.33
CA ASP A 77 -19.53 4.92 0.84
C ASP A 77 -18.09 4.45 1.12
N THR A 78 -17.17 5.40 1.27
CA THR A 78 -15.74 5.17 1.35
C THR A 78 -15.27 5.18 2.82
N PRO A 79 -15.09 4.04 3.51
CA PRO A 79 -14.63 4.06 4.89
C PRO A 79 -13.10 4.17 4.88
N ASN A 80 -12.56 5.32 5.31
CA ASN A 80 -11.14 5.56 5.65
C ASN A 80 -10.10 5.16 4.57
N ILE A 81 -10.36 5.39 3.28
CA ILE A 81 -9.38 5.11 2.23
C ILE A 81 -8.22 6.10 2.31
N HIS A 82 -7.06 5.64 2.79
CA HIS A 82 -5.80 6.33 2.58
C HIS A 82 -5.39 6.22 1.11
N LEU A 83 -5.50 7.33 0.38
CA LEU A 83 -5.05 7.45 -1.00
C LEU A 83 -3.51 7.47 -1.01
N CYS A 84 -2.90 6.36 -1.39
CA CYS A 84 -1.45 6.22 -1.44
C CYS A 84 -0.98 6.10 -2.90
N THR A 85 0.04 6.87 -3.27
CA THR A 85 0.76 6.68 -4.53
C THR A 85 2.09 5.97 -4.29
N VAL A 86 2.65 5.39 -5.35
CA VAL A 86 4.01 4.81 -5.33
C VAL A 86 5.04 5.81 -4.79
N ALA A 87 4.88 7.10 -5.12
CA ALA A 87 5.78 8.16 -4.66
C ALA A 87 5.62 8.47 -3.16
N ASP A 88 4.38 8.45 -2.64
CA ASP A 88 4.14 8.67 -1.21
C ASP A 88 4.72 7.53 -0.37
N PHE A 89 4.57 6.28 -0.85
CA PHE A 89 5.13 5.13 -0.16
C PHE A 89 6.66 5.10 -0.22
N ASP A 90 7.26 5.50 -1.35
CA ASP A 90 8.72 5.67 -1.44
C ASP A 90 9.21 6.73 -0.43
N ALA A 91 8.50 7.85 -0.29
CA ALA A 91 8.82 8.88 0.70
C ALA A 91 8.64 8.40 2.14
N PHE A 92 7.60 7.61 2.41
CA PHE A 92 7.37 6.97 3.71
C PHE A 92 8.52 6.01 4.06
N CYS A 93 8.90 5.12 3.14
CA CYS A 93 10.05 4.23 3.36
C CYS A 93 11.34 5.01 3.62
N ALA A 94 11.59 6.11 2.90
CA ALA A 94 12.76 6.95 3.11
C ALA A 94 12.75 7.64 4.48
N ALA A 95 11.59 8.18 4.91
CA ALA A 95 11.45 8.86 6.20
C ALA A 95 11.67 7.93 7.40
N HIS A 96 11.26 6.66 7.28
CA HIS A 96 11.42 5.64 8.32
C HIS A 96 12.71 4.81 8.18
N ALA A 97 13.60 5.17 7.25
CA ALA A 97 14.83 4.43 6.95
C ALA A 97 14.58 2.94 6.66
N PHE A 98 13.44 2.61 6.04
CA PHE A 98 13.16 1.25 5.59
C PHE A 98 13.92 0.95 4.32
N ARG A 99 14.54 -0.24 4.27
CA ARG A 99 15.21 -0.73 3.09
C ARG A 99 14.20 -1.44 2.19
N VAL A 100 13.86 -0.80 1.08
CA VAL A 100 13.05 -1.43 0.02
C VAL A 100 13.90 -2.47 -0.70
N LEU A 101 13.54 -3.74 -0.56
CA LEU A 101 14.21 -4.87 -1.20
C LEU A 101 13.69 -5.06 -2.63
N GLU A 102 12.38 -4.92 -2.81
CA GLU A 102 11.75 -5.11 -4.11
C GLU A 102 10.50 -4.24 -4.27
N ARG A 103 10.33 -3.71 -5.47
CA ARG A 103 9.14 -2.94 -5.87
C ARG A 103 8.62 -3.48 -7.18
N VAL A 104 7.36 -3.90 -7.20
CA VAL A 104 6.66 -4.38 -8.39
C VAL A 104 5.38 -3.60 -8.56
N VAL A 105 5.25 -2.92 -9.69
CA VAL A 105 4.03 -2.20 -10.06
C VAL A 105 3.36 -2.96 -11.19
N LEU A 106 2.08 -3.26 -11.01
CA LEU A 106 1.25 -4.05 -11.91
C LEU A 106 0.11 -3.20 -12.45
N HIS A 107 -0.28 -3.49 -13.69
CA HIS A 107 -1.54 -3.05 -14.26
C HIS A 107 -2.30 -4.28 -14.74
N GLU A 108 -3.43 -4.57 -14.10
CA GLU A 108 -4.20 -5.81 -14.24
C GLU A 108 -3.36 -7.07 -13.94
N THR A 109 -2.60 -7.55 -14.93
CA THR A 109 -1.71 -8.73 -14.84
C THR A 109 -0.31 -8.46 -15.39
N ARG A 110 -0.05 -7.26 -15.94
CA ARG A 110 1.23 -6.92 -16.56
C ARG A 110 2.07 -6.05 -15.65
N LYS A 111 3.36 -6.40 -15.54
CA LYS A 111 4.34 -5.55 -14.86
C LYS A 111 4.56 -4.27 -15.67
N VAL A 112 4.38 -3.13 -15.01
CA VAL A 112 4.60 -1.81 -15.58
C VAL A 112 5.97 -1.32 -15.14
N THR A 113 6.89 -1.19 -16.09
CA THR A 113 8.24 -0.64 -15.86
C THR A 113 8.36 0.82 -16.29
N VAL A 114 7.54 1.26 -17.25
CA VAL A 114 7.53 2.63 -17.76
C VAL A 114 6.49 3.44 -16.99
N LEU A 115 6.90 4.56 -16.38
CA LEU A 115 6.03 5.47 -15.61
C LEU A 115 5.08 4.73 -14.63
N PRO A 116 5.62 3.96 -13.67
CA PRO A 116 4.82 3.09 -12.80
C PRO A 116 3.75 3.85 -12.01
N ASN A 117 4.06 5.09 -11.59
CA ASN A 117 3.10 5.94 -10.89
C ASN A 117 1.90 6.33 -11.77
N LEU A 118 2.07 6.43 -13.10
CA LEU A 118 1.04 6.87 -14.03
C LEU A 118 0.27 5.69 -14.67
N LEU A 119 0.97 4.59 -14.97
CA LEU A 119 0.43 3.47 -15.74
C LEU A 119 0.13 2.23 -14.88
N GLY A 120 0.65 2.15 -13.66
CA GLY A 120 0.36 1.07 -12.72
C GLY A 120 -0.94 1.28 -11.95
N SER A 121 -1.75 0.23 -11.80
CA SER A 121 -2.96 0.25 -10.96
C SER A 121 -2.75 -0.35 -9.58
N LEU A 122 -1.75 -1.23 -9.42
CA LEU A 122 -1.43 -1.91 -8.16
C LEU A 122 0.07 -1.86 -7.90
N ALA A 123 0.47 -1.55 -6.68
CA ALA A 123 1.86 -1.58 -6.26
C ALA A 123 2.05 -2.65 -5.18
N ILE A 124 3.14 -3.41 -5.31
CA ILE A 124 3.62 -4.40 -4.35
C ILE A 124 5.00 -3.96 -3.91
N TYR A 125 5.17 -3.81 -2.61
CA TYR A 125 6.42 -3.42 -1.98
C TYR A 125 6.87 -4.50 -1.03
N ARG A 126 8.15 -4.86 -1.12
CA ARG A 126 8.84 -5.71 -0.14
C ARG A 126 9.95 -4.88 0.48
N PHE A 127 9.92 -4.73 1.79
CA PHE A 127 10.86 -3.89 2.52
C PHE A 127 11.15 -4.48 3.90
N GLN A 128 12.25 -4.05 4.49
CA GLN A 128 12.69 -4.46 5.81
C GLN A 128 13.20 -3.25 6.59
N ARG A 129 13.40 -3.44 7.90
CA ARG A 129 14.07 -2.43 8.73
C ARG A 129 15.53 -2.29 8.29
N GLY A 130 15.97 -1.04 8.09
CA GLY A 130 17.34 -0.69 7.69
C GLY A 130 18.37 -0.95 8.77
#